data_AF-A0A0S8IIE9-F1
#
_entry.id   AF-A0A0S8IIE9-F1
#
_cell.length_a   1.000
_cell.length_b   1.000
_cell.length_c   1.000
_cell.angle_alpha   90.00
_cell.angle_beta   90.00
_cell.angle_gamma   90.00
#
_symmetry.space_group_name_H-M   'P 1'
#
loop_
_entity.id
_entity.type
_entity.pdbx_description
1 polymer ?
#
loop_
_entity_poly.entity_id
_entity_poly.type
_entity_poly.pdbx_seq_one_letter_code
_entity_poly.pdbx_strand_id
1 'polypeptide(L)'
;MSEKIEGTLRLEGLVEGHLPDEAETETRLREWVRFAAGMRLRFALEVDGNRFSLLADNTPVSAKAVGAVPSETIAEALTELLKVFPERSGSEVLSTVRSVEYRKGEEVQTLYSFTADRSVDTHQRTLKARTKAPPQPLTLKERLRLAAFGLGIALVVFAASAVFVDYGKLLRNIIEDVRPYDAAQLDVDVETFAGYFALQKKTVDRSEGLLVLTLKRSKSYPKTDADLDRLLADAQPSHRRRLALDAIARGYVRCECFDREHRFIGFVEKRIGSLREKETVEVSVPLPRKDRLKRVVLTY
;
A
#
# COMPACT_ATOMS: atom_id res chain seq x y z
N MET A 1 5.56 22.74 33.86
CA MET A 1 6.25 23.83 33.13
C MET A 1 6.99 23.19 31.98
N SER A 2 6.75 23.60 30.73
CA SER A 2 7.50 23.14 29.57
C SER A 2 8.97 23.59 29.68
N GLU A 3 9.89 22.71 29.34
CA GLU A 3 11.32 23.01 29.35
C GLU A 3 11.66 24.11 28.33
N LYS A 4 12.41 25.14 28.74
CA LYS A 4 12.82 26.26 27.86
C LYS A 4 14.07 25.86 27.08
N ILE A 5 13.87 25.31 25.89
CA ILE A 5 14.97 24.83 25.03
C ILE A 5 15.42 25.97 24.11
N GLU A 6 16.72 26.23 24.06
CA GLU A 6 17.32 27.25 23.20
C GLU A 6 17.00 27.01 21.71
N GLY A 7 16.72 28.09 20.98
CA GLY A 7 16.33 28.03 19.57
C GLY A 7 14.88 27.61 19.35
N THR A 8 14.05 27.61 20.40
CA THR A 8 12.62 27.29 20.32
C THR A 8 11.79 28.56 20.34
N LEU A 9 10.79 28.62 19.46
CA LEU A 9 9.79 29.66 19.36
C LEU A 9 8.41 29.08 19.71
N ARG A 10 7.60 29.84 20.42
CA ARG A 10 6.18 29.56 20.66
C ARG A 10 5.36 30.75 20.22
N LEU A 11 4.21 30.48 19.62
CA LEU A 11 3.24 31.49 19.22
C LEU A 11 1.97 31.29 20.02
N GLU A 12 1.42 32.36 20.57
CA GLU A 12 0.23 32.35 21.41
C GLU A 12 -0.69 33.51 21.04
N GLY A 13 -1.94 33.44 21.50
CA GLY A 13 -2.94 34.47 21.26
C GLY A 13 -3.81 34.16 20.05
N LEU A 14 -4.69 35.10 19.73
CA LEU A 14 -5.65 34.97 18.65
C LEU A 14 -5.77 36.26 17.85
N VAL A 15 -6.23 36.13 16.61
CA VAL A 15 -6.68 37.22 15.77
C VAL A 15 -8.18 37.04 15.52
N GLU A 16 -8.98 38.05 15.82
CA GLU A 16 -10.43 38.00 15.63
C GLU A 16 -10.94 39.24 14.94
N GLY A 17 -12.07 39.12 14.24
CA GLY A 17 -12.68 40.26 13.59
C GLY A 17 -13.97 39.90 12.88
N HIS A 18 -14.53 40.89 12.19
CA HIS A 18 -15.70 40.72 11.34
C HIS A 18 -15.30 40.31 9.93
N LEU A 19 -16.03 39.33 9.38
CA LEU A 19 -15.97 38.97 7.97
C LEU A 19 -16.83 39.94 7.16
N PRO A 20 -16.26 40.61 6.14
CA PRO A 20 -17.02 41.34 5.15
C PRO A 20 -18.00 40.42 4.41
N ASP A 21 -19.12 40.98 3.94
CA ASP A 21 -20.14 40.31 3.09
C ASP A 21 -19.65 40.10 1.63
N GLU A 22 -18.38 39.73 1.47
CA GLU A 22 -17.77 39.39 0.19
C GLU A 22 -17.60 37.87 0.12
N ALA A 23 -18.16 37.23 -0.92
CA ALA A 23 -18.20 35.78 -1.06
C ALA A 23 -16.82 35.08 -1.06
N GLU A 24 -15.73 35.83 -1.23
CA GLU A 24 -14.37 35.31 -1.34
C GLU A 24 -13.51 35.50 -0.07
N THR A 25 -13.94 36.28 0.93
CA THR A 25 -13.07 36.60 2.07
C THR A 25 -12.73 35.37 2.92
N GLU A 26 -13.69 34.47 3.16
CA GLU A 26 -13.44 33.23 3.89
C GLU A 26 -12.42 32.35 3.15
N THR A 27 -12.54 32.23 1.83
CA THR A 27 -11.61 31.46 0.99
C THR A 27 -10.20 32.03 1.10
N ARG A 28 -10.05 33.36 1.02
CA ARG A 28 -8.77 34.06 1.17
C ARG A 28 -8.17 33.90 2.57
N LEU A 29 -8.99 33.84 3.63
CA LEU A 29 -8.51 33.52 4.98
C LEU A 29 -7.98 32.08 5.07
N ARG A 30 -8.68 31.11 4.47
CA ARG A 30 -8.21 29.71 4.41
C ARG A 30 -6.93 29.57 3.59
N GLU A 31 -6.75 30.38 2.54
CA GLU A 31 -5.49 30.50 1.80
C GLU A 31 -4.37 31.09 2.66
N TRP A 32 -4.66 32.15 3.40
CA TRP A 32 -3.69 32.74 4.32
C TRP A 32 -3.24 31.75 5.40
N VAL A 33 -4.14 30.94 5.97
CA VAL A 33 -3.76 29.89 6.94
C VAL A 33 -2.77 28.89 6.32
N ARG A 34 -2.98 28.51 5.05
CA ARG A 34 -2.06 27.63 4.31
C ARG A 34 -0.72 28.31 4.04
N PHE A 35 -0.73 29.60 3.70
CA PHE A 35 0.47 30.41 3.52
C PHE A 35 1.29 30.48 4.82
N ALA A 36 0.65 30.83 5.95
CA ALA A 36 1.29 30.88 7.27
C ALA A 36 1.90 29.52 7.67
N ALA A 37 1.19 28.43 7.39
CA ALA A 37 1.68 27.07 7.64
C ALA A 37 2.96 26.75 6.84
N GLY A 38 3.10 27.29 5.63
CA GLY A 38 4.33 27.23 4.83
C GLY A 38 5.54 27.87 5.52
N MET A 39 5.29 28.92 6.32
CA MET A 39 6.29 29.61 7.17
C MET A 39 6.45 28.96 8.55
N ARG A 40 5.89 27.76 8.76
CA ARG A 40 5.85 27.04 10.04
C ARG A 40 5.03 27.76 11.14
N LEU A 41 4.19 28.71 10.77
CA LEU A 41 3.24 29.38 11.66
C LEU A 41 1.88 28.68 11.54
N ARG A 42 1.38 28.10 12.63
CA ARG A 42 0.13 27.34 12.60
C ARG A 42 -0.98 28.12 13.31
N PHE A 43 -2.11 28.24 12.63
CA PHE A 43 -3.32 28.86 13.15
C PHE A 43 -4.52 27.93 12.92
N ALA A 44 -5.41 27.85 13.89
CA ALA A 44 -6.73 27.24 13.73
C ALA A 44 -7.74 28.33 13.37
N LEU A 45 -8.40 28.21 12.21
CA LEU A 45 -9.43 29.13 11.76
C LEU A 45 -10.81 28.61 12.15
N GLU A 46 -11.56 29.41 12.90
CA GLU A 46 -12.97 29.23 13.19
C GLU A 46 -13.75 30.39 12.57
N VAL A 47 -14.88 30.08 11.95
CA VAL A 47 -15.79 31.05 11.33
C VAL A 47 -17.18 30.76 11.87
N ASP A 48 -17.80 31.77 12.48
CA ASP A 48 -19.15 31.71 13.03
C ASP A 48 -19.95 32.93 12.57
N GLY A 49 -20.89 32.70 11.65
CA GLY A 49 -21.65 33.76 10.98
C GLY A 49 -20.73 34.77 10.28
N ASN A 50 -20.81 36.04 10.70
CA ASN A 50 -20.01 37.14 10.16
C ASN A 50 -18.75 37.44 10.99
N ARG A 51 -18.29 36.50 11.83
CA ARG A 51 -17.08 36.64 12.64
C ARG A 51 -16.10 35.52 12.34
N PHE A 52 -14.82 35.82 12.49
CA PHE A 52 -13.77 34.82 12.44
C PHE A 52 -12.86 34.91 13.66
N SER A 53 -12.22 33.79 13.97
CA SER A 53 -11.17 33.66 14.98
C SER A 53 -10.03 32.81 14.43
N LEU A 54 -8.81 33.29 14.59
CA LEU A 54 -7.57 32.61 14.24
C LEU A 54 -6.77 32.40 15.52
N LEU A 55 -6.81 31.20 16.07
CA LEU A 55 -6.05 30.84 17.27
C LEU A 55 -4.66 30.34 16.90
N ALA A 56 -3.62 30.98 17.42
CA ALA A 56 -2.24 30.53 17.22
C ALA A 56 -1.98 29.20 17.95
N ASP A 57 -1.33 28.27 17.28
CA ASP A 57 -0.91 27.01 17.89
C ASP A 57 0.36 27.19 18.74
N ASN A 58 0.22 26.90 20.03
CA ASN A 58 1.26 27.05 21.03
C ASN A 58 2.27 25.88 21.06
N THR A 59 2.27 25.03 20.05
CA THR A 59 3.29 23.98 19.91
C THR A 59 4.67 24.61 19.69
N PRO A 60 5.70 24.18 20.44
CA PRO A 60 7.06 24.65 20.22
C PRO A 60 7.59 24.33 18.81
N VAL A 61 8.13 25.33 18.13
CA VAL A 61 8.78 25.17 16.81
C VAL A 61 10.23 25.67 16.86
N SER A 62 11.06 25.23 15.92
CA SER A 62 12.42 25.77 15.78
C SER A 62 12.36 27.21 15.28
N ALA A 63 12.93 28.16 16.03
CA ALA A 63 13.02 29.57 15.63
C ALA A 63 13.68 29.72 14.25
N LYS A 64 14.75 28.95 14.00
CA LYS A 64 15.46 28.93 12.70
C LYS A 64 14.58 28.44 11.55
N ALA A 65 13.58 27.60 11.81
CA ALA A 65 12.68 27.09 10.79
C ALA A 65 11.60 28.11 10.39
N VAL A 66 11.35 29.12 11.23
CA VAL A 66 10.46 30.25 10.92
C VAL A 66 11.22 31.29 10.09
N GLY A 67 12.42 31.68 10.53
CA GLY A 67 13.24 32.64 9.80
C GLY A 67 14.53 33.00 10.54
N ALA A 68 15.34 33.87 9.94
CA ALA A 68 16.53 34.41 10.60
C ALA A 68 16.15 35.35 11.76
N VAL A 69 15.08 36.12 11.59
CA VAL A 69 14.48 36.99 12.59
C VAL A 69 12.99 36.64 12.70
N PRO A 70 12.61 35.69 13.58
CA PRO A 70 11.23 35.18 13.64
C PRO A 70 10.17 36.26 13.86
N SER A 71 10.50 37.33 14.59
CA SER A 71 9.57 38.44 14.84
C SER A 71 9.19 39.20 13.57
N GLU A 72 10.16 39.44 12.67
CA GLU A 72 9.90 40.09 11.39
C GLU A 72 9.06 39.17 10.51
N THR A 73 9.40 37.88 10.45
CA THR A 73 8.64 36.88 9.68
C THR A 73 7.18 36.76 10.13
N ILE A 74 6.92 36.78 11.45
CA ILE A 74 5.56 36.77 11.99
C ILE A 74 4.82 38.07 11.66
N ALA A 75 5.49 39.22 11.80
CA ALA A 75 4.89 40.51 11.48
C ALA A 75 4.52 40.62 9.99
N GLU A 76 5.38 40.13 9.08
CA GLU A 76 5.10 40.02 7.65
C GLU A 76 3.89 39.13 7.37
N ALA A 77 3.83 37.93 7.98
CA ALA A 77 2.70 37.03 7.81
C ALA A 77 1.38 37.65 8.28
N LEU A 78 1.40 38.36 9.42
CA LEU A 78 0.25 39.10 9.92
C LEU A 78 -0.09 40.33 9.06
N THR A 79 0.89 40.96 8.42
CA THR A 79 0.64 42.04 7.44
C THR A 79 -0.05 41.49 6.19
N GLU A 80 0.36 40.31 5.70
CA GLU A 80 -0.36 39.62 4.61
C GLU A 80 -1.78 39.23 5.01
N LEU A 81 -2.03 38.88 6.28
CA LEU A 81 -3.40 38.64 6.78
C LEU A 81 -4.26 39.88 6.61
N LEU A 82 -3.74 41.05 6.95
CA LEU A 82 -4.48 42.30 6.83
C LEU A 82 -4.87 42.57 5.37
N LYS A 83 -4.10 42.14 4.37
CA LYS A 83 -4.47 42.31 2.95
C LYS A 83 -5.69 41.49 2.52
N VAL A 84 -6.11 40.50 3.32
CA VAL A 84 -7.31 39.70 3.05
C VAL A 84 -8.59 40.55 3.15
N PHE A 85 -8.59 41.58 4.00
CA PHE A 85 -9.76 42.43 4.23
C PHE A 85 -9.78 43.64 3.29
N PRO A 86 -10.94 44.19 2.88
CA PRO A 86 -11.00 45.41 2.08
C PRO A 86 -10.55 46.65 2.86
N GLU A 87 -9.95 47.65 2.19
CA GLU A 87 -9.50 48.91 2.81
C GLU A 87 -10.65 49.73 3.43
N ARG A 88 -11.85 49.62 2.87
CA ARG A 88 -13.05 50.37 3.26
C ARG A 88 -13.94 49.65 4.26
N SER A 89 -13.63 48.40 4.57
CA SER A 89 -14.37 47.65 5.58
C SER A 89 -13.87 48.11 6.93
N GLY A 90 -14.74 48.74 7.73
CA GLY A 90 -14.52 49.01 9.15
C GLY A 90 -14.44 47.73 9.99
N SER A 91 -13.86 46.66 9.45
CA SER A 91 -13.57 45.41 10.13
C SER A 91 -12.52 45.70 11.19
N GLU A 92 -12.97 45.88 12.43
CA GLU A 92 -12.12 45.86 13.61
C GLU A 92 -11.50 44.47 13.73
N VAL A 93 -10.31 44.30 13.16
CA VAL A 93 -9.50 43.12 13.38
C VAL A 93 -8.63 43.39 14.59
N LEU A 94 -8.77 42.55 15.61
CA LEU A 94 -8.03 42.63 16.86
C LEU A 94 -7.03 41.49 16.93
N SER A 95 -5.83 41.78 17.43
CA SER A 95 -4.77 40.80 17.64
C SER A 95 -4.34 40.81 19.10
N THR A 96 -4.30 39.61 19.68
CA THR A 96 -3.60 39.34 20.95
C THR A 96 -2.37 38.46 20.72
N VAL A 97 -1.94 38.32 19.46
CA VAL A 97 -0.85 37.44 19.07
C VAL A 97 0.44 37.90 19.71
N ARG A 98 1.14 36.95 20.31
CA ARG A 98 2.46 37.13 20.90
C ARG A 98 3.33 35.93 20.62
N SER A 99 4.63 36.15 20.53
CA SER A 99 5.60 35.07 20.41
C SER A 99 6.59 35.10 21.55
N VAL A 100 7.09 33.92 21.92
CA VAL A 100 8.13 33.72 22.92
C VAL A 100 9.27 32.94 22.27
N GLU A 101 10.42 33.57 22.10
CA GLU A 101 11.64 32.94 21.60
C GLU A 101 12.62 32.69 22.75
N TYR A 102 13.06 31.44 22.93
CA TYR A 102 14.06 31.08 23.92
C TYR A 102 15.45 31.16 23.30
N ARG A 103 16.18 32.24 23.62
CA ARG A 103 17.59 32.43 23.25
C ARG A 103 18.49 31.97 24.39
N LYS A 104 19.80 31.95 24.17
CA LYS A 104 20.77 31.55 25.20
C LYS A 104 20.70 32.48 26.43
N GLY A 105 20.14 31.99 27.53
CA GLY A 105 19.98 32.72 28.79
C GLY A 105 18.86 33.77 28.80
N GLU A 106 18.06 33.84 27.73
CA GLU A 106 17.11 34.92 27.49
C GLU A 106 15.79 34.39 26.92
N GLU A 107 14.72 35.09 27.26
CA GLU A 107 13.39 34.92 26.68
C GLU A 107 13.00 36.23 26.02
N VAL A 108 12.85 36.21 24.70
CA VAL A 108 12.40 37.35 23.92
C VAL A 108 10.91 37.20 23.70
N GLN A 109 10.15 38.14 24.25
CA GLN A 109 8.70 38.20 24.10
C GLN A 109 8.35 39.33 23.14
N THR A 110 7.58 39.03 22.10
CA THR A 110 7.13 40.00 21.10
C THR A 110 5.61 40.00 21.07
N LEU A 111 5.00 41.18 21.18
CA LEU A 111 3.57 41.41 20.98
C LEU A 111 3.35 42.02 19.60
N TYR A 112 2.35 41.52 18.87
CA TYR A 112 1.99 41.98 17.53
C TYR A 112 0.63 42.67 17.56
N SER A 113 0.63 43.99 17.35
CA SER A 113 -0.58 44.82 17.39
C SER A 113 -0.89 45.41 16.02
N PHE A 114 -2.16 45.37 15.64
CA PHE A 114 -2.62 46.00 14.39
C PHE A 114 -2.85 47.48 14.60
N THR A 115 -2.36 48.27 13.65
CA THR A 115 -2.46 49.73 13.65
C THR A 115 -3.53 50.19 12.65
N ALA A 116 -3.96 51.44 12.78
CA ALA A 116 -5.01 52.02 11.92
C ALA A 116 -4.60 52.10 10.43
N ASP A 117 -3.31 52.14 10.13
CA ASP A 117 -2.76 52.14 8.76
C ASP A 117 -2.64 50.72 8.16
N ARG A 118 -3.19 49.70 8.83
CA ARG A 118 -3.15 48.29 8.41
C ARG A 118 -1.73 47.72 8.35
N SER A 119 -0.86 48.22 9.21
CA SER A 119 0.43 47.60 9.48
C SER A 119 0.39 46.83 10.81
N VAL A 120 1.49 46.13 11.09
CA VAL A 120 1.68 45.38 12.33
C VAL A 120 2.82 46.04 13.09
N ASP A 121 2.50 46.67 14.22
CA ASP A 121 3.53 47.15 15.14
C ASP A 121 4.02 46.00 16.02
N THR A 122 5.31 46.05 16.36
CA THR A 122 5.99 45.02 17.14
C THR A 122 6.57 45.60 18.40
N HIS A 123 6.09 45.11 19.55
CA HIS A 123 6.64 45.50 20.84
C HIS A 123 7.41 44.33 21.44
N GLN A 124 8.72 44.49 21.53
CA GLN A 124 9.62 43.45 22.02
C GLN A 124 10.15 43.79 23.41
N ARG A 125 10.20 42.77 24.28
CA ARG A 125 10.94 42.81 25.54
C ARG A 125 11.78 41.56 25.71
N THR A 126 12.98 41.73 26.26
CA THR A 126 13.90 40.63 26.58
C THR A 126 13.97 40.44 28.08
N LEU A 127 13.77 39.20 28.53
CA LEU A 127 13.81 38.81 29.94
C LEU A 127 14.93 37.79 30.16
N LYS A 128 15.60 37.84 31.30
CA LYS A 128 16.54 36.78 31.68
C LYS A 128 15.78 35.49 31.97
N ALA A 129 16.20 34.38 31.37
CA ALA A 129 15.58 33.07 31.54
C ALA A 129 16.60 31.95 31.65
N ARG A 130 16.27 30.89 32.41
CA ARG A 130 17.06 29.66 32.41
C ARG A 130 16.66 28.82 31.20
N THR A 131 17.53 28.77 30.19
CA THR A 131 17.36 27.96 29.00
C THR A 131 18.32 26.78 28.99
N LYS A 132 17.95 25.71 28.28
CA LYS A 132 18.81 24.53 28.06
C LYS A 132 19.17 24.43 26.59
N ALA A 133 20.43 24.12 26.32
CA ALA A 133 20.88 23.85 24.96
C ALA A 133 20.06 22.70 24.33
N PRO A 134 19.79 22.74 23.02
CA PRO A 134 19.08 21.66 22.34
C PRO A 134 19.86 20.34 22.48
N PRO A 135 19.17 19.18 22.55
CA PRO A 135 19.84 17.90 22.55
C PRO A 135 20.70 17.78 21.29
N GLN A 136 21.97 17.39 21.47
CA GLN A 136 22.88 17.24 20.34
C GLN A 136 22.34 16.15 19.39
N PRO A 137 22.34 16.37 18.07
CA PRO A 137 21.95 15.33 17.14
C PRO A 137 22.90 14.13 17.29
N LEU A 138 22.33 12.92 17.32
CA LEU A 138 23.12 11.69 17.37
C LEU A 138 24.15 11.68 16.25
N THR A 139 25.41 11.52 16.62
CA THR A 139 26.51 11.39 15.68
C THR A 139 26.33 10.13 14.82
N LEU A 140 26.94 10.11 13.63
CA LEU A 140 26.93 8.91 12.77
C LEU A 140 27.42 7.66 13.50
N LYS A 141 28.43 7.81 14.38
CA LYS A 141 28.97 6.72 15.20
C LYS A 141 27.94 6.20 16.20
N GLU A 142 27.19 7.09 16.85
CA GLU A 142 26.14 6.69 17.80
C GLU A 142 24.97 6.03 17.08
N ARG A 143 24.56 6.56 15.92
CA ARG A 143 23.52 5.92 15.09
C ARG A 143 23.93 4.52 14.68
N LEU A 144 25.18 4.33 14.26
CA LEU A 144 25.70 3.01 13.86
C LEU A 144 25.76 2.05 15.05
N ARG A 145 26.22 2.52 16.22
CA ARG A 145 26.21 1.71 17.45
C ARG A 145 24.81 1.30 17.85
N LEU A 146 23.85 2.23 17.79
CA LEU A 146 22.46 1.94 18.11
C LEU A 146 21.85 0.93 17.14
N ALA A 147 22.13 1.07 15.85
CA ALA A 147 21.71 0.12 14.83
C ALA A 147 22.34 -1.27 15.04
N ALA A 148 23.64 -1.34 15.35
CA ALA A 148 24.33 -2.59 15.65
C ALA A 148 23.77 -3.26 16.91
N PHE A 149 23.44 -2.48 17.95
CA PHE A 149 22.81 -3.00 19.16
C PHE A 149 21.40 -3.56 18.87
N GLY A 150 20.61 -2.82 18.10
CA GLY A 150 19.30 -3.29 17.62
C GLY A 150 19.39 -4.57 16.80
N LEU A 151 20.37 -4.66 15.89
CA LEU A 151 20.63 -5.86 15.10
C LEU A 151 21.04 -7.04 15.98
N GLY A 152 21.87 -6.80 17.00
CA GLY A 152 22.27 -7.82 17.98
C GLY A 152 21.06 -8.39 18.73
N ILE A 153 20.17 -7.52 19.23
CA ILE A 153 18.92 -7.96 19.88
C ILE A 153 18.05 -8.77 18.90
N ALA A 154 17.89 -8.29 17.67
CA ALA A 154 17.09 -8.98 16.66
C ALA A 154 17.64 -10.38 16.35
N LEU A 155 18.96 -10.52 16.25
CA LEU A 155 19.62 -11.82 16.06
C LEU A 155 19.39 -12.77 17.24
N VAL A 156 19.47 -12.28 18.48
CA VAL A 156 19.19 -13.09 19.68
C VAL A 156 17.74 -13.57 19.68
N VAL A 157 16.79 -12.68 19.38
CA VAL A 157 15.37 -13.04 19.26
C VAL A 157 15.15 -14.06 18.15
N PHE A 158 15.78 -13.87 16.99
CA PHE A 158 15.68 -14.78 15.85
C PHE A 158 16.27 -16.17 16.15
N ALA A 159 17.40 -16.22 16.86
CA ALA A 159 18.01 -17.47 17.28
C ALA A 159 17.14 -18.21 18.31
N ALA A 160 16.55 -17.48 19.27
CA ALA A 160 15.65 -18.07 20.25
C ALA A 160 14.35 -18.60 19.60
N SER A 161 13.81 -17.88 18.62
CA SER A 161 12.60 -18.32 17.90
C SER A 161 12.86 -19.49 16.94
N ALA A 162 14.11 -19.70 16.49
CA ALA A 162 14.47 -20.83 15.63
C ALA A 162 14.26 -22.20 16.30
N VAL A 163 14.17 -22.26 17.63
CA VAL A 163 13.81 -23.49 18.37
C VAL A 163 12.35 -23.89 18.12
N PHE A 164 11.47 -22.92 17.87
CA PHE A 164 10.04 -23.14 17.69
C PHE A 164 9.60 -23.07 16.22
N VAL A 165 10.35 -22.32 15.41
CA VAL A 165 9.99 -22.01 14.03
C VAL A 165 11.04 -22.57 13.09
N ASP A 166 10.63 -23.49 12.21
CA ASP A 166 11.46 -23.95 11.11
C ASP A 166 11.50 -22.87 10.01
N TYR A 167 12.41 -21.91 10.19
CA TYR A 167 12.65 -20.86 9.21
C TYR A 167 13.11 -21.40 7.86
N GLY A 168 13.77 -22.56 7.82
CA GLY A 168 14.14 -23.22 6.57
C GLY A 168 12.91 -23.69 5.79
N LYS A 169 11.90 -24.22 6.48
CA LYS A 169 10.61 -24.57 5.89
C LYS A 169 9.82 -23.32 5.48
N LEU A 170 9.77 -22.27 6.30
CA LEU A 170 9.12 -21.02 5.94
C LEU A 170 9.75 -20.38 4.70
N LEU A 171 11.08 -20.30 4.64
CA LEU A 171 11.79 -19.72 3.49
C LEU A 171 11.58 -20.56 2.24
N ARG A 172 11.61 -21.91 2.36
CA ARG A 172 11.27 -22.81 1.24
C ARG A 172 9.85 -22.58 0.74
N ASN A 173 8.86 -22.50 1.63
CA ASN A 173 7.48 -22.22 1.25
C ASN A 173 7.35 -20.87 0.52
N ILE A 174 7.98 -19.81 1.03
CA ILE A 174 7.96 -18.48 0.41
C ILE A 174 8.62 -18.50 -0.97
N ILE A 175 9.80 -19.12 -1.10
CA ILE A 175 10.50 -19.25 -2.39
C ILE A 175 9.65 -20.07 -3.35
N GLU A 176 8.96 -21.10 -2.87
CA GLU A 176 8.12 -21.95 -3.69
C GLU A 176 6.85 -21.25 -4.17
N ASP A 177 6.21 -20.43 -3.33
CA ASP A 177 5.04 -19.62 -3.70
C ASP A 177 5.39 -18.58 -4.78
N VAL A 178 6.62 -18.05 -4.74
CA VAL A 178 7.08 -17.03 -5.71
C VAL A 178 7.67 -17.66 -6.98
N ARG A 179 8.15 -18.92 -6.93
CA ARG A 179 8.76 -19.58 -8.10
C ARG A 179 7.68 -19.93 -9.14
N PRO A 180 7.75 -19.39 -10.37
CA PRO A 180 6.75 -19.63 -11.40
C PRO A 180 6.56 -21.13 -11.73
N TYR A 181 5.37 -21.50 -12.19
CA TYR A 181 5.13 -22.83 -12.77
C TYR A 181 5.96 -23.02 -14.03
N ASP A 182 6.66 -24.15 -14.09
CA ASP A 182 7.39 -24.63 -15.27
C ASP A 182 6.61 -25.81 -15.86
N ALA A 183 6.14 -25.64 -17.09
CA ALA A 183 5.37 -26.67 -17.79
C ALA A 183 6.14 -27.99 -17.92
N ALA A 184 7.47 -27.95 -18.02
CA ALA A 184 8.30 -29.14 -18.16
C ALA A 184 8.22 -30.04 -16.92
N GLN A 185 8.06 -29.44 -15.73
CA GLN A 185 8.09 -30.14 -14.44
C GLN A 185 6.75 -30.75 -14.03
N LEU A 186 5.66 -30.43 -14.74
CA LEU A 186 4.32 -30.96 -14.49
C LEU A 186 4.16 -32.31 -15.18
N ASP A 187 3.91 -33.35 -14.42
CA ASP A 187 3.63 -34.67 -14.98
C ASP A 187 2.18 -34.73 -15.48
N VAL A 188 1.97 -35.28 -16.68
CA VAL A 188 0.63 -35.36 -17.27
C VAL A 188 0.42 -36.79 -17.76
N ASP A 189 -0.42 -37.50 -17.05
CA ASP A 189 -0.75 -38.89 -17.30
C ASP A 189 -1.99 -38.98 -18.20
N VAL A 190 -1.80 -39.56 -19.38
CA VAL A 190 -2.85 -39.82 -20.38
C VAL A 190 -3.01 -41.31 -20.67
N GLU A 191 -2.44 -42.18 -19.85
CA GLU A 191 -2.36 -43.62 -20.10
C GLU A 191 -3.75 -44.25 -20.32
N THR A 192 -4.75 -43.83 -19.54
CA THR A 192 -6.14 -44.30 -19.66
C THR A 192 -6.71 -44.12 -21.08
N PHE A 193 -6.22 -43.15 -21.84
CA PHE A 193 -6.69 -42.80 -23.16
C PHE A 193 -5.64 -42.99 -24.27
N ALA A 194 -4.49 -43.61 -23.98
CA ALA A 194 -3.35 -43.69 -24.89
C ALA A 194 -3.69 -44.31 -26.27
N GLY A 195 -4.69 -45.20 -26.33
CA GLY A 195 -5.17 -45.79 -27.58
C GLY A 195 -6.04 -44.86 -28.44
N TYR A 196 -6.51 -43.74 -27.91
CA TYR A 196 -7.49 -42.86 -28.55
C TYR A 196 -6.92 -41.46 -28.83
N PHE A 197 -6.16 -40.88 -27.92
CA PHE A 197 -5.45 -39.62 -28.15
C PHE A 197 -4.18 -39.56 -27.31
N ALA A 198 -3.26 -38.66 -27.70
CA ALA A 198 -2.01 -38.44 -27.00
C ALA A 198 -1.84 -36.96 -26.63
N LEU A 199 -1.08 -36.70 -25.58
CA LEU A 199 -0.65 -35.34 -25.25
C LEU A 199 0.43 -34.90 -26.25
N GLN A 200 0.17 -33.85 -27.01
CA GLN A 200 1.12 -33.29 -27.98
C GLN A 200 1.96 -32.18 -27.35
N LYS A 201 1.35 -31.31 -26.55
CA LYS A 201 1.99 -30.13 -25.97
C LYS A 201 1.37 -29.80 -24.62
N LYS A 202 2.18 -29.28 -23.70
CA LYS A 202 1.71 -28.66 -22.45
C LYS A 202 2.35 -27.29 -22.30
N THR A 203 1.54 -26.28 -22.00
CA THR A 203 1.99 -24.90 -21.81
C THR A 203 1.32 -24.30 -20.59
N VAL A 204 2.02 -23.43 -19.88
CA VAL A 204 1.46 -22.68 -18.76
C VAL A 204 1.13 -21.27 -19.24
N ASP A 205 -0.15 -20.92 -19.23
CA ASP A 205 -0.63 -19.55 -19.36
C ASP A 205 -0.54 -18.86 -18.00
N ARG A 206 0.40 -17.92 -17.88
CA ARG A 206 0.68 -17.21 -16.63
C ARG A 206 -0.30 -16.08 -16.34
N SER A 207 -0.89 -15.48 -17.37
CA SER A 207 -1.89 -14.42 -17.22
C SER A 207 -3.17 -14.97 -16.60
N GLU A 208 -3.62 -16.12 -17.11
CA GLU A 208 -4.88 -16.74 -16.69
C GLU A 208 -4.68 -17.79 -15.57
N GLY A 209 -3.43 -18.15 -15.27
CA GLY A 209 -3.12 -19.17 -14.28
C GLY A 209 -3.61 -20.56 -14.69
N LEU A 210 -3.42 -20.92 -15.97
CA LEU A 210 -3.93 -22.16 -16.54
C LEU A 210 -2.79 -23.04 -17.09
N LEU A 211 -2.91 -24.34 -16.91
CA LEU A 211 -2.15 -25.35 -17.66
C LEU A 211 -2.97 -25.72 -18.90
N VAL A 212 -2.47 -25.37 -20.07
CA VAL A 212 -3.08 -25.72 -21.36
C VAL A 212 -2.44 -26.99 -21.89
N LEU A 213 -3.25 -28.02 -22.08
CA LEU A 213 -2.88 -29.32 -22.62
C LEU A 213 -3.42 -29.44 -24.05
N THR A 214 -2.55 -29.57 -25.04
CA THR A 214 -2.95 -29.86 -26.42
C THR A 214 -3.02 -31.37 -26.61
N LEU A 215 -4.23 -31.90 -26.75
CA LEU A 215 -4.48 -33.30 -27.03
C LEU A 215 -4.60 -33.52 -28.53
N LYS A 216 -3.95 -34.56 -29.05
CA LYS A 216 -3.98 -34.95 -30.46
C LYS A 216 -4.68 -36.29 -30.61
N ARG A 217 -5.69 -36.32 -31.47
CA ARG A 217 -6.43 -37.52 -31.83
C ARG A 217 -5.52 -38.57 -32.49
N SER A 218 -5.67 -39.83 -32.08
CA SER A 218 -5.05 -40.98 -32.73
C SER A 218 -5.93 -41.53 -33.87
N LYS A 219 -5.40 -42.48 -34.64
CA LYS A 219 -6.16 -43.14 -35.72
C LYS A 219 -7.36 -43.97 -35.21
N SER A 220 -7.29 -44.48 -33.98
CA SER A 220 -8.31 -45.36 -33.40
C SER A 220 -9.41 -44.61 -32.64
N TYR A 221 -9.40 -43.28 -32.67
CA TYR A 221 -10.44 -42.46 -32.03
C TYR A 221 -11.76 -42.55 -32.82
N PRO A 222 -12.89 -42.88 -32.18
CA PRO A 222 -14.18 -42.98 -32.86
C PRO A 222 -14.64 -41.61 -33.35
N LYS A 223 -14.95 -41.51 -34.65
CA LYS A 223 -15.45 -40.26 -35.26
C LYS A 223 -16.97 -40.27 -35.39
N THR A 224 -17.54 -41.45 -35.59
CA THR A 224 -18.98 -41.67 -35.71
C THR A 224 -19.50 -42.52 -34.56
N ASP A 225 -20.81 -42.49 -34.33
CA ASP A 225 -21.43 -43.32 -33.29
C ASP A 225 -21.32 -44.81 -33.62
N ALA A 226 -21.34 -45.17 -34.92
CA ALA A 226 -21.10 -46.55 -35.36
C ALA A 226 -19.69 -47.06 -35.02
N ASP A 227 -18.66 -46.20 -35.14
CA ASP A 227 -17.29 -46.56 -34.71
C ASP A 227 -17.23 -46.80 -33.20
N LEU A 228 -17.94 -45.97 -32.44
CA LEU A 228 -18.00 -46.05 -30.98
C LEU A 228 -18.70 -47.33 -30.52
N ASP A 229 -19.85 -47.67 -31.10
CA ASP A 229 -20.59 -48.90 -30.79
C ASP A 229 -19.75 -50.15 -31.05
N ARG A 230 -19.01 -50.17 -32.16
CA ARG A 230 -18.08 -51.25 -32.48
C ARG A 230 -16.97 -51.37 -31.44
N LEU A 231 -16.34 -50.25 -31.08
CA LEU A 231 -15.27 -50.24 -30.07
C LEU A 231 -15.77 -50.63 -28.67
N LEU A 232 -17.02 -50.27 -28.32
CA LEU A 232 -17.65 -50.67 -27.06
C LEU A 232 -17.94 -52.17 -26.99
N ALA A 233 -18.40 -52.76 -28.10
CA ALA A 233 -18.58 -54.21 -28.21
C ALA A 233 -17.23 -54.96 -28.06
N ASP A 234 -16.17 -54.45 -28.68
CA ASP A 234 -14.81 -55.03 -28.59
C ASP A 234 -14.15 -54.81 -27.21
N ALA A 235 -14.60 -53.81 -26.44
CA ALA A 235 -14.03 -53.46 -25.13
C ALA A 235 -14.64 -54.25 -23.95
N GLN A 236 -15.63 -55.12 -24.18
CA GLN A 236 -16.33 -55.94 -23.17
C GLN A 236 -15.41 -56.62 -22.12
N PRO A 237 -14.23 -57.19 -22.46
CA PRO A 237 -13.38 -57.83 -21.45
C PRO A 237 -12.58 -56.86 -20.56
N SER A 238 -12.58 -55.55 -20.82
CA SER A 238 -11.81 -54.56 -20.05
C SER A 238 -12.66 -53.39 -19.57
N HIS A 239 -13.00 -53.38 -18.28
CA HIS A 239 -13.78 -52.31 -17.66
C HIS A 239 -13.14 -50.91 -17.82
N ARG A 240 -11.81 -50.81 -17.66
CA ARG A 240 -11.08 -49.54 -17.84
C ARG A 240 -11.24 -48.98 -19.24
N ARG A 241 -11.17 -49.84 -20.26
CA ARG A 241 -11.32 -49.44 -21.67
C ARG A 241 -12.75 -49.01 -21.99
N ARG A 242 -13.74 -49.72 -21.45
CA ARG A 242 -15.16 -49.36 -21.58
C ARG A 242 -15.45 -47.97 -20.99
N LEU A 243 -14.97 -47.70 -19.78
CA LEU A 243 -15.17 -46.41 -19.12
C LEU A 243 -14.48 -45.25 -19.87
N ALA A 244 -13.30 -45.49 -20.43
CA ALA A 244 -12.64 -44.52 -21.30
C ALA A 244 -13.45 -44.22 -22.58
N LEU A 245 -14.04 -45.25 -23.21
CA LEU A 245 -14.93 -45.07 -24.35
C LEU A 245 -16.23 -44.35 -23.97
N ASP A 246 -16.80 -44.63 -22.80
CA ASP A 246 -17.99 -43.94 -22.29
C ASP A 246 -17.70 -42.45 -22.02
N ALA A 247 -16.50 -42.10 -21.55
CA ALA A 247 -16.06 -40.70 -21.45
C ALA A 247 -15.91 -40.02 -22.82
N ILE A 248 -15.33 -40.73 -23.80
CA ILE A 248 -15.23 -40.25 -25.19
C ILE A 248 -16.63 -40.07 -25.82
N ALA A 249 -17.56 -40.98 -25.53
CA ALA A 249 -18.95 -40.92 -25.97
C ALA A 249 -19.64 -39.65 -25.47
N ARG A 250 -19.51 -39.37 -24.16
CA ARG A 250 -19.99 -38.13 -23.52
C ARG A 250 -19.29 -36.88 -24.03
N GLY A 251 -18.07 -37.03 -24.57
CA GLY A 251 -17.27 -35.93 -25.09
C GLY A 251 -16.58 -35.10 -24.01
N TYR A 252 -16.36 -35.69 -22.83
CA TYR A 252 -15.68 -35.06 -21.69
C TYR A 252 -14.62 -35.99 -21.11
N VAL A 253 -13.53 -35.40 -20.61
CA VAL A 253 -12.53 -36.09 -19.79
C VAL A 253 -12.44 -35.39 -18.45
N ARG A 254 -12.18 -36.15 -17.40
CA ARG A 254 -11.93 -35.64 -16.06
C ARG A 254 -10.42 -35.48 -15.87
N CYS A 255 -9.98 -34.26 -15.59
CA CYS A 255 -8.59 -33.96 -15.26
C CYS A 255 -8.44 -33.87 -13.74
N GLU A 256 -7.82 -34.87 -13.13
CA GLU A 256 -7.53 -34.90 -11.70
C GLU A 256 -6.17 -34.28 -11.41
N CYS A 257 -6.12 -33.42 -10.40
CA CYS A 257 -4.96 -32.61 -10.05
C CYS A 257 -4.36 -33.09 -8.73
N PHE A 258 -3.06 -33.33 -8.72
CA PHE A 258 -2.32 -33.79 -7.54
C PHE A 258 -1.15 -32.87 -7.22
N ASP A 259 -0.91 -32.69 -5.91
CA ASP A 259 0.24 -31.94 -5.41
C ASP A 259 1.52 -32.79 -5.44
N ARG A 260 2.63 -32.22 -4.95
CA ARG A 260 3.93 -32.90 -4.88
C ARG A 260 3.96 -34.08 -3.90
N GLU A 261 3.07 -34.10 -2.92
CA GLU A 261 2.93 -35.16 -1.93
C GLU A 261 1.95 -36.25 -2.42
N HIS A 262 1.58 -36.23 -3.71
CA HIS A 262 0.58 -37.10 -4.34
C HIS A 262 -0.82 -36.98 -3.74
N ARG A 263 -1.12 -35.89 -3.03
CA ARG A 263 -2.47 -35.63 -2.51
C ARG A 263 -3.34 -35.05 -3.60
N PHE A 264 -4.57 -35.52 -3.63
CA PHE A 264 -5.60 -35.01 -4.52
C PHE A 264 -5.99 -33.57 -4.12
N ILE A 265 -5.84 -32.63 -5.05
CA ILE A 265 -6.21 -31.23 -4.87
C ILE A 265 -7.65 -31.00 -5.35
N GLY A 266 -8.02 -31.63 -6.47
CA GLY A 266 -9.33 -31.44 -7.09
C GLY A 266 -9.38 -32.01 -8.51
N PHE A 267 -10.53 -31.84 -9.16
CA PHE A 267 -10.72 -32.27 -10.55
C PHE A 267 -11.49 -31.22 -11.35
N VAL A 268 -11.34 -31.29 -12.67
CA VAL A 268 -12.14 -30.48 -13.59
C VAL A 268 -12.53 -31.32 -14.80
N GLU A 269 -13.77 -31.20 -15.25
CA GLU A 269 -14.23 -31.83 -16.49
C GLU A 269 -13.95 -30.93 -17.68
N LYS A 270 -13.45 -31.52 -18.76
CA LYS A 270 -13.01 -30.79 -19.95
C LYS A 270 -13.58 -31.43 -21.19
N ARG A 271 -14.21 -30.60 -22.02
CA ARG A 271 -14.86 -31.02 -23.26
C ARG A 271 -13.80 -31.39 -24.29
N ILE A 272 -13.87 -32.62 -24.79
CA ILE A 272 -13.02 -33.16 -25.86
C ILE A 272 -13.80 -33.55 -27.11
N GLY A 273 -15.13 -33.37 -27.12
CA GLY A 273 -15.98 -33.78 -28.25
C GLY A 273 -15.57 -33.19 -29.62
N SER A 274 -14.90 -32.04 -29.63
CA SER A 274 -14.35 -31.43 -30.85
C SER A 274 -13.28 -32.29 -31.53
N LEU A 275 -12.68 -33.27 -30.85
CA LEU A 275 -11.77 -34.25 -31.46
C LEU A 275 -12.47 -35.16 -32.49
N ARG A 276 -13.80 -35.24 -32.52
CA ARG A 276 -14.51 -35.96 -33.60
C ARG A 276 -14.29 -35.27 -34.95
N GLU A 277 -14.26 -33.94 -34.95
CA GLU A 277 -14.12 -33.10 -36.15
C GLU A 277 -12.67 -32.67 -36.37
N LYS A 278 -11.98 -32.26 -35.30
CA LYS A 278 -10.64 -31.69 -35.33
C LYS A 278 -9.58 -32.74 -34.97
N GLU A 279 -8.37 -32.55 -35.48
CA GLU A 279 -7.24 -33.42 -35.12
C GLU A 279 -6.70 -33.15 -33.72
N THR A 280 -6.84 -31.91 -33.23
CA THR A 280 -6.36 -31.48 -31.93
C THR A 280 -7.41 -30.67 -31.16
N VAL A 281 -7.30 -30.69 -29.83
CA VAL A 281 -8.09 -29.85 -28.92
C VAL A 281 -7.20 -29.34 -27.79
N GLU A 282 -7.45 -28.11 -27.34
CA GLU A 282 -6.81 -27.55 -26.16
C GLU A 282 -7.71 -27.71 -24.94
N VAL A 283 -7.10 -28.18 -23.85
CA VAL A 283 -7.76 -28.44 -22.58
C VAL A 283 -7.05 -27.64 -21.50
N SER A 284 -7.74 -26.65 -20.94
CA SER A 284 -7.16 -25.77 -19.92
C SER A 284 -7.52 -26.23 -18.51
N VAL A 285 -6.54 -26.60 -17.71
CA VAL A 285 -6.68 -27.02 -16.30
C VAL A 285 -6.24 -25.85 -15.40
N PRO A 286 -7.06 -25.41 -14.43
CA PRO A 286 -6.67 -24.31 -13.55
C PRO A 286 -5.47 -24.68 -12.67
N LEU A 287 -4.52 -23.77 -12.52
CA LEU A 287 -3.39 -23.93 -11.60
C LEU A 287 -3.80 -23.41 -10.21
N PRO A 288 -3.89 -24.29 -9.20
CA PRO A 288 -4.16 -23.86 -7.83
C PRO A 288 -3.06 -22.91 -7.32
N ARG A 289 -3.49 -21.86 -6.59
CA ARG A 289 -2.59 -20.85 -6.03
C ARG A 289 -1.94 -21.29 -4.71
N LYS A 290 -2.62 -22.14 -3.92
CA LYS A 290 -2.17 -22.56 -2.59
C LYS A 290 -1.40 -23.88 -2.65
N ASP A 291 -1.96 -24.89 -3.31
CA ASP A 291 -1.34 -26.19 -3.44
C ASP A 291 -0.62 -26.28 -4.78
N ARG A 292 0.69 -26.51 -4.76
CA ARG A 292 1.48 -26.49 -5.99
C ARG A 292 1.20 -27.75 -6.82
N LEU A 293 0.52 -27.58 -7.95
CA LEU A 293 0.23 -28.66 -8.88
C LEU A 293 1.53 -29.34 -9.33
N LYS A 294 1.56 -30.68 -9.27
CA LYS A 294 2.69 -31.48 -9.73
C LYS A 294 2.31 -32.48 -10.81
N ARG A 295 1.13 -33.09 -10.70
CA ARG A 295 0.64 -34.10 -11.64
C ARG A 295 -0.81 -33.85 -12.03
N VAL A 296 -1.11 -34.05 -13.30
CA VAL A 296 -2.48 -34.10 -13.83
C VAL A 296 -2.73 -35.47 -14.42
N VAL A 297 -3.83 -36.12 -14.05
CA VAL A 297 -4.24 -37.42 -14.58
C VAL A 297 -5.54 -37.26 -15.37
N LEU A 298 -5.56 -37.69 -16.63
CA LEU A 298 -6.78 -37.74 -17.42
C LEU A 298 -7.49 -39.07 -17.18
N THR A 299 -8.71 -38.99 -16.65
CA THR A 299 -9.59 -40.12 -16.34
C THR A 299 -11.03 -39.88 -16.86
N TYR A 300 -11.92 -40.84 -16.63
CA TYR A 300 -13.31 -40.89 -17.10
C TYR A 300 -14.33 -40.39 -16.06
#